data_AF-A0A945CMU5-F1
#
_entry.id   AF-A0A945CMU5-F1
#
_cell.length_a   1.000
_cell.length_b   1.000
_cell.length_c   1.000
_cell.angle_alpha   90.00
_cell.angle_beta   90.00
_cell.angle_gamma   90.00
#
_symmetry.space_group_name_H-M   'P 1'
#
loop_
_entity.id
_entity.type
_entity.pdbx_description
1 polymer ?
#
loop_
_entity_poly.entity_id
_entity_poly.type
_entity_poly.pdbx_seq_one_letter_code
_entity_poly.pdbx_strand_id
1 'polypeptide(L)'
;MAKVRTLFKNEIDALLPALHETYRQVGIFQKERSERNAQSLLEQLNLIGEKLYFFKEWLQPKKQAYFDALLDPDLSLSDRIIALDTAVGMMHIEFAVERAYKHRETEALRRVLEQSRHADVDIVSKAETPDDDILVKGIPASPGRITGKAMLVRKNADYRRLPDGCIIVARMTRPEIIAGLDRILGIVTDIGGSLCHAAIVAREKGIPCVVGTKKATELIRNKMLIAVDGTTGEVKKIR
;
A
#
# COMPACT_ATOMS: atom_id res chain seq x y z
N MET A 1 -10.87 -2.58 -16.29
CA MET A 1 -10.04 -3.76 -15.97
C MET A 1 -10.79 -4.65 -15.00
N ALA A 2 -10.90 -5.95 -15.30
CA ALA A 2 -11.37 -6.93 -14.31
C ALA A 2 -10.29 -7.11 -13.23
N LYS A 3 -10.67 -7.49 -12.00
CA LYS A 3 -9.70 -7.78 -10.94
C LYS A 3 -8.99 -9.10 -11.24
N VAL A 4 -7.72 -9.24 -10.83
CA VAL A 4 -6.97 -10.50 -10.94
C VAL A 4 -7.75 -11.66 -10.31
N ARG A 5 -8.38 -11.46 -9.14
CA ARG A 5 -9.26 -12.44 -8.47
C ARG A 5 -10.56 -12.78 -9.22
N THR A 6 -10.93 -12.02 -10.25
CA THR A 6 -12.06 -12.31 -11.16
C THR A 6 -11.59 -13.04 -12.44
N LEU A 7 -10.31 -12.92 -12.78
CA LEU A 7 -9.68 -13.56 -13.95
C LEU A 7 -9.06 -14.92 -13.59
N PHE A 8 -8.49 -15.04 -12.39
CA PHE A 8 -7.71 -16.19 -11.91
C PHE A 8 -8.29 -16.78 -10.62
N LYS A 9 -9.61 -17.00 -10.59
CA LYS A 9 -10.29 -17.46 -9.36
C LYS A 9 -9.83 -18.87 -8.96
N ASN A 10 -9.73 -19.78 -9.92
CA ASN A 10 -9.43 -21.19 -9.68
C ASN A 10 -7.98 -21.38 -9.20
N GLU A 11 -7.08 -20.57 -9.75
CA GLU A 11 -5.65 -20.55 -9.49
C GLU A 11 -5.36 -19.96 -8.10
N ILE A 12 -6.11 -18.93 -7.70
CA ILE A 12 -6.07 -18.39 -6.33
C ILE A 12 -6.71 -19.38 -5.34
N ASP A 13 -7.85 -19.99 -5.66
CA ASP A 13 -8.47 -21.00 -4.81
C ASP A 13 -7.54 -22.23 -4.62
N ALA A 14 -6.71 -22.57 -5.62
CA ALA A 14 -5.66 -23.58 -5.54
C ALA A 14 -4.37 -23.14 -4.80
N LEU A 15 -4.11 -21.83 -4.65
CA LEU A 15 -3.05 -21.29 -3.80
C LEU A 15 -3.39 -21.38 -2.31
N LEU A 16 -4.67 -21.20 -1.95
CA LEU A 16 -5.11 -21.07 -0.54
C LEU A 16 -4.61 -22.20 0.40
N PRO A 17 -4.62 -23.50 0.03
CA PRO A 17 -4.12 -24.55 0.92
C PRO A 17 -2.61 -24.46 1.17
N ALA A 18 -1.83 -24.15 0.13
CA ALA A 18 -0.38 -24.01 0.24
C ALA A 18 -0.01 -22.77 1.07
N LEU A 19 -0.71 -21.64 0.88
CA LEU A 19 -0.54 -20.44 1.73
C LEU A 19 -0.79 -20.75 3.22
N HIS A 20 -1.85 -21.51 3.55
CA HIS A 20 -2.14 -21.87 4.95
C HIS A 20 -1.00 -22.69 5.56
N GLU A 21 -0.44 -23.64 4.82
CA GLU A 21 0.66 -24.48 5.31
C GLU A 21 1.97 -23.70 5.43
N THR A 22 2.34 -22.85 4.45
CA THR A 22 3.53 -21.99 4.58
C THR A 22 3.41 -21.09 5.80
N TYR A 23 2.27 -20.42 6.01
CA TYR A 23 2.06 -19.58 7.20
C TYR A 23 2.08 -20.37 8.51
N ARG A 24 1.64 -21.64 8.51
CA ARG A 24 1.78 -22.54 9.66
C ARG A 24 3.24 -22.83 9.97
N GLN A 25 4.06 -23.12 8.95
CA GLN A 25 5.51 -23.32 9.12
C GLN A 25 6.23 -22.04 9.59
N VAL A 26 5.86 -20.86 9.08
CA VAL A 26 6.37 -19.57 9.57
C VAL A 26 6.09 -19.42 11.08
N GLY A 27 4.87 -19.71 11.52
CA GLY A 27 4.48 -19.64 12.93
C GLY A 27 5.15 -20.69 13.85
N ILE A 28 5.69 -21.78 13.29
CA ILE A 28 6.48 -22.80 14.00
C ILE A 28 7.95 -22.36 14.07
N PHE A 29 8.54 -22.01 12.92
CA PHE A 29 9.92 -21.52 12.82
C PHE A 29 10.16 -20.29 13.70
N GLN A 30 9.23 -19.32 13.71
CA GLN A 30 9.35 -18.12 14.56
C GLN A 30 9.39 -18.41 16.06
N LYS A 31 8.79 -19.52 16.53
CA LYS A 31 8.77 -19.92 17.95
C LYS A 31 10.01 -20.72 18.35
N GLU A 32 10.38 -21.70 17.53
CA GLU A 32 11.32 -22.76 17.92
C GLU A 32 12.70 -22.61 17.27
N ARG A 33 12.79 -21.98 16.09
CA ARG A 33 14.03 -21.71 15.34
C ARG A 33 15.00 -22.90 15.15
N SER A 34 14.51 -24.13 15.24
CA SER A 34 15.30 -25.34 15.00
C SER A 34 15.63 -25.52 13.52
N GLU A 35 16.74 -26.19 13.21
CA GLU A 35 17.17 -26.48 11.83
C GLU A 35 16.11 -27.27 11.05
N ARG A 36 15.47 -28.25 11.70
CA ARG A 36 14.37 -29.03 11.11
C ARG A 36 13.19 -28.14 10.71
N ASN A 37 12.83 -27.16 11.53
CA ASN A 37 11.75 -26.23 11.23
C ASN A 37 12.18 -25.19 10.18
N ALA A 38 13.47 -24.83 10.13
CA ALA A 38 14.04 -23.98 9.11
C ALA A 38 14.00 -24.65 7.72
N GLN A 39 14.38 -25.93 7.62
CA GLN A 39 14.30 -26.71 6.40
C GLN A 39 12.85 -26.92 5.95
N SER A 40 11.96 -27.33 6.86
CA SER A 40 10.51 -27.48 6.61
C SER A 40 9.88 -26.17 6.08
N LEU A 41 10.29 -25.03 6.62
CA LEU A 41 9.88 -23.72 6.12
C LEU A 41 10.48 -23.41 4.73
N LEU A 42 11.76 -23.70 4.48
CA LEU A 42 12.40 -23.46 3.18
C LEU A 42 11.71 -24.23 2.05
N GLU A 43 11.36 -25.50 2.30
CA GLU A 43 10.62 -26.36 1.38
C GLU A 43 9.24 -25.75 1.06
N GLN A 44 8.50 -25.27 2.07
CA GLN A 44 7.22 -24.58 1.83
C GLN A 44 7.34 -23.20 1.17
N LEU A 45 8.43 -22.46 1.42
CA LEU A 45 8.69 -21.16 0.78
C LEU A 45 9.00 -21.31 -0.71
N ASN A 46 9.78 -22.33 -1.09
CA ASN A 46 10.03 -22.65 -2.49
C ASN A 46 8.74 -23.14 -3.19
N LEU A 47 8.01 -24.07 -2.56
CA LEU A 47 6.76 -24.62 -3.12
C LEU A 47 5.67 -23.57 -3.34
N ILE A 48 5.52 -22.60 -2.43
CA ILE A 48 4.60 -21.48 -2.65
C ILE A 48 5.17 -20.44 -3.61
N GLY A 49 6.49 -20.22 -3.59
CA GLY A 49 7.19 -19.29 -4.49
C GLY A 49 7.00 -19.65 -5.96
N GLU A 50 7.17 -20.91 -6.34
CA GLU A 50 6.88 -21.40 -7.70
C GLU A 50 5.43 -21.13 -8.13
N LYS A 51 4.47 -21.41 -7.24
CA LYS A 51 3.03 -21.21 -7.51
C LYS A 51 2.66 -19.73 -7.60
N LEU A 52 3.32 -18.87 -6.83
CA LEU A 52 3.17 -17.42 -6.90
C LEU A 52 3.88 -16.83 -8.12
N TYR A 53 4.97 -17.45 -8.61
CA TYR A 53 5.75 -16.99 -9.76
C TYR A 53 4.91 -16.91 -11.05
N PHE A 54 3.92 -17.78 -11.21
CA PHE A 54 2.93 -17.72 -12.30
C PHE A 54 2.25 -16.34 -12.42
N PHE A 55 2.07 -15.63 -11.31
CA PHE A 55 1.43 -14.32 -11.27
C PHE A 55 2.40 -13.15 -11.47
N LYS A 56 3.73 -13.41 -11.51
CA LYS A 56 4.78 -12.39 -11.65
C LYS A 56 4.55 -11.50 -12.88
N GLU A 57 4.33 -12.12 -14.04
CA GLU A 57 4.16 -11.39 -15.32
C GLU A 57 2.92 -10.49 -15.35
N TRP A 58 1.92 -10.80 -14.51
CA TRP A 58 0.66 -10.05 -14.38
C TRP A 58 0.76 -8.87 -13.39
N LEU A 59 1.95 -8.61 -12.84
CA LEU A 59 2.25 -7.56 -11.88
C LEU A 59 3.27 -6.56 -12.45
N GLN A 60 3.19 -5.31 -11.99
CA GLN A 60 4.11 -4.23 -12.37
C GLN A 60 5.58 -4.65 -12.12
N PRO A 61 6.55 -4.34 -12.99
CA PRO A 61 7.94 -4.78 -12.85
C PRO A 61 8.56 -4.53 -11.46
N LYS A 62 8.29 -3.36 -10.87
CA LYS A 62 8.77 -2.97 -9.53
C LYS A 62 8.17 -3.78 -8.36
N LYS A 63 7.17 -4.63 -8.63
CA LYS A 63 6.59 -5.61 -7.70
C LYS A 63 7.10 -7.04 -7.95
N GLN A 64 7.55 -7.33 -9.17
CA GLN A 64 8.03 -8.66 -9.57
C GLN A 64 9.26 -9.11 -8.76
N ALA A 65 10.13 -8.16 -8.37
CA ALA A 65 11.33 -8.43 -7.59
C ALA A 65 11.07 -9.10 -6.22
N TYR A 66 9.86 -8.97 -5.64
CA TYR A 66 9.50 -9.71 -4.41
C TYR A 66 9.22 -11.20 -4.66
N PHE A 67 8.90 -11.60 -5.90
CA PHE A 67 8.72 -12.99 -6.30
C PHE A 67 10.07 -13.66 -6.58
N ASP A 68 11.03 -12.91 -7.12
CA ASP A 68 12.41 -13.36 -7.26
C ASP A 68 13.09 -13.47 -5.88
N ALA A 69 12.95 -12.46 -5.01
CA ALA A 69 13.47 -12.48 -3.64
C ALA A 69 12.86 -13.57 -2.73
N LEU A 70 11.68 -14.10 -3.07
CA LEU A 70 11.08 -15.24 -2.37
C LEU A 70 11.80 -16.57 -2.68
N LEU A 71 12.41 -16.67 -3.87
CA LEU A 71 13.10 -17.86 -4.37
C LEU A 71 14.64 -17.77 -4.27
N ASP A 72 15.18 -16.57 -4.08
CA ASP A 72 16.62 -16.26 -3.97
C ASP A 72 17.33 -17.12 -2.88
N PRO A 73 18.31 -17.98 -3.24
CA PRO A 73 19.00 -18.87 -2.30
C PRO A 73 19.93 -18.14 -1.32
N ASP A 74 20.38 -16.92 -1.64
CA ASP A 74 21.31 -16.15 -0.82
C ASP A 74 20.58 -15.29 0.24
N LEU A 75 19.26 -15.13 0.12
CA LEU A 75 18.42 -14.43 1.10
C LEU A 75 18.01 -15.34 2.27
N SER A 76 18.01 -14.76 3.48
CA SER A 76 17.66 -15.51 4.70
C SER A 76 16.17 -15.90 4.71
N LEU A 77 15.82 -16.92 5.50
CA LEU A 77 14.42 -17.27 5.75
C LEU A 77 13.58 -16.10 6.28
N SER A 78 14.18 -15.14 7.00
CA SER A 78 13.45 -13.94 7.47
C SER A 78 13.12 -13.00 6.31
N ASP A 79 14.02 -12.88 5.33
CA ASP A 79 13.85 -12.03 4.15
C ASP A 79 12.84 -12.64 3.18
N ARG A 80 12.91 -13.95 2.97
CA ARG A 80 11.94 -14.72 2.18
C ARG A 80 10.53 -14.68 2.78
N ILE A 81 10.38 -14.65 4.11
CA ILE A 81 9.08 -14.40 4.77
C ILE A 81 8.55 -13.00 4.41
N ILE A 82 9.38 -11.96 4.51
CA ILE A 82 8.99 -10.58 4.18
C ILE A 82 8.61 -10.48 2.69
N ALA A 83 9.32 -11.18 1.82
CA ALA A 83 9.01 -11.27 0.40
C ALA A 83 7.66 -11.96 0.15
N LEU A 84 7.37 -13.08 0.83
CA LEU A 84 6.08 -13.78 0.79
C LEU A 84 4.92 -12.87 1.22
N ASP A 85 5.02 -12.26 2.41
CA ASP A 85 3.99 -11.36 2.96
C ASP A 85 3.68 -10.21 1.99
N THR A 86 4.72 -9.67 1.37
CA THR A 86 4.60 -8.57 0.41
C THR A 86 3.95 -9.03 -0.90
N ALA A 87 4.37 -10.17 -1.45
CA ALA A 87 3.81 -10.74 -2.67
C ALA A 87 2.31 -11.10 -2.51
N VAL A 88 1.94 -11.79 -1.43
CA VAL A 88 0.56 -12.18 -1.13
C VAL A 88 -0.33 -10.95 -0.92
N GLY A 89 0.15 -9.93 -0.19
CA GLY A 89 -0.55 -8.67 -0.01
C GLY A 89 -0.80 -7.93 -1.33
N MET A 90 0.21 -7.86 -2.21
CA MET A 90 0.12 -7.20 -3.52
C MET A 90 -0.87 -7.86 -4.49
N MET A 91 -1.19 -9.14 -4.31
CA MET A 91 -2.18 -9.86 -5.12
C MET A 91 -3.63 -9.65 -4.66
N HIS A 92 -3.87 -8.99 -3.52
CA HIS A 92 -5.19 -8.81 -2.90
C HIS A 92 -5.94 -10.14 -2.68
N ILE A 93 -5.21 -11.20 -2.32
CA ILE A 93 -5.81 -12.44 -1.81
C ILE A 93 -6.39 -12.13 -0.42
N GLU A 94 -7.67 -12.43 -0.20
CA GLU A 94 -8.30 -12.30 1.12
C GLU A 94 -7.80 -13.40 2.05
N PHE A 95 -6.64 -13.15 2.66
CA PHE A 95 -6.02 -14.00 3.66
C PHE A 95 -5.97 -13.23 4.98
N ALA A 96 -6.52 -13.79 6.06
CA ALA A 96 -6.67 -13.11 7.35
C ALA A 96 -5.37 -13.10 8.18
N VAL A 97 -4.24 -12.68 7.58
CA VAL A 97 -2.97 -12.49 8.28
C VAL A 97 -2.97 -11.16 9.03
N GLU A 98 -3.72 -11.09 10.13
CA GLU A 98 -3.78 -9.92 11.01
C GLU A 98 -2.45 -9.65 11.77
N ARG A 99 -1.35 -10.33 11.40
CA ARG A 99 -0.06 -10.37 12.11
C ARG A 99 1.15 -10.57 11.17
N ALA A 100 1.45 -9.61 10.29
CA ALA A 100 2.67 -9.61 9.47
C ALA A 100 3.36 -8.24 9.31
N TYR A 101 2.60 -7.14 9.19
CA TYR A 101 3.09 -5.77 8.92
C TYR A 101 3.88 -5.09 10.07
N LYS A 102 4.85 -5.78 10.68
CA LYS A 102 5.81 -5.26 11.66
C LYS A 102 7.27 -5.61 11.36
N HIS A 103 7.56 -6.42 10.35
CA HIS A 103 8.92 -6.64 9.91
C HIS A 103 9.43 -5.42 9.12
N ARG A 104 10.65 -4.96 9.43
CA ARG A 104 11.38 -4.00 8.59
C ARG A 104 12.10 -4.79 7.50
N GLU A 105 12.12 -4.26 6.28
CA GLU A 105 13.04 -4.75 5.23
C GLU A 105 14.48 -4.73 5.78
N THR A 106 15.22 -5.82 5.60
CA THR A 106 16.64 -5.89 5.98
C THR A 106 17.50 -5.26 4.88
N GLU A 107 18.78 -5.04 5.17
CA GLU A 107 19.72 -4.54 4.18
C GLU A 107 19.98 -5.56 3.04
N ALA A 108 19.88 -6.86 3.31
CA ALA A 108 20.05 -7.90 2.29
C ALA A 108 18.89 -7.88 1.28
N LEU A 109 17.64 -7.98 1.77
CA LEU A 109 16.44 -7.87 0.94
C LEU A 109 16.42 -6.54 0.17
N ARG A 110 16.77 -5.44 0.84
CA ARG A 110 16.83 -4.11 0.22
C ARG A 110 17.80 -4.07 -0.97
N ARG A 111 19.00 -4.67 -0.87
CA ARG A 111 19.99 -4.67 -1.96
C ARG A 111 19.48 -5.41 -3.21
N VAL A 112 18.84 -6.57 -3.05
CA VAL A 112 18.22 -7.33 -4.16
C VAL A 112 17.11 -6.51 -4.85
N LEU A 113 16.29 -5.83 -4.04
CA LEU A 113 15.25 -4.93 -4.53
C LEU A 113 15.81 -3.63 -5.16
N GLU A 114 17.02 -3.18 -4.80
CA GLU A 114 17.69 -2.01 -5.39
C GLU A 114 18.37 -2.36 -6.72
N GLN A 115 18.99 -3.54 -6.84
CA GLN A 115 19.50 -4.06 -8.11
C GLN A 115 18.37 -4.17 -9.16
N SER A 116 17.20 -4.67 -8.74
CA SER A 116 16.00 -4.79 -9.57
C SER A 116 15.35 -3.44 -9.96
N ARG A 117 15.82 -2.31 -9.41
CA ARG A 117 15.22 -0.97 -9.62
C ARG A 117 15.86 -0.16 -10.76
N HIS A 118 16.88 -0.69 -11.42
CA HIS A 118 17.59 0.00 -12.51
C HIS A 118 16.89 -0.04 -13.89
N ALA A 119 15.68 -0.59 -13.97
CA ALA A 119 14.78 -0.41 -15.12
C ALA A 119 13.73 0.69 -14.86
N ASP A 120 13.57 1.57 -15.85
CA ASP A 120 12.58 2.65 -16.00
C ASP A 120 12.55 3.76 -14.93
N VAL A 121 13.11 4.92 -15.31
CA VAL A 121 12.96 6.23 -14.64
C VAL A 121 12.48 7.28 -15.65
N ASP A 122 11.17 7.55 -15.67
CA ASP A 122 10.46 8.78 -16.11
C ASP A 122 8.94 8.57 -15.79
N ILE A 123 7.98 9.50 -15.80
CA ILE A 123 7.92 10.98 -15.88
C ILE A 123 7.09 11.46 -14.62
N VAL A 124 6.46 12.65 -14.44
CA VAL A 124 6.10 13.80 -15.29
C VAL A 124 6.21 15.12 -14.49
N SER A 125 6.54 16.20 -15.20
CA SER A 125 6.22 17.63 -14.97
C SER A 125 5.91 18.18 -13.55
N LYS A 126 6.73 19.18 -13.19
CA LYS A 126 6.59 20.16 -12.10
C LYS A 126 5.51 21.24 -12.38
N ALA A 127 4.90 21.82 -11.32
CA ALA A 127 4.17 23.09 -11.36
C ALA A 127 4.31 23.88 -10.04
N GLU A 128 4.62 25.18 -10.10
CA GLU A 128 4.98 26.05 -8.97
C GLU A 128 4.14 27.33 -8.88
N THR A 129 4.13 27.97 -7.70
CA THR A 129 3.49 29.27 -7.35
C THR A 129 1.95 29.32 -7.38
N PRO A 130 1.29 30.35 -6.81
CA PRO A 130 1.76 31.35 -5.82
C PRO A 130 1.04 31.25 -4.45
N ASP A 131 1.64 31.86 -3.43
CA ASP A 131 1.08 32.41 -2.16
C ASP A 131 -0.32 31.96 -1.62
N ASP A 132 -0.57 30.65 -1.48
CA ASP A 132 -1.76 30.13 -0.78
C ASP A 132 -1.56 30.06 0.76
N ASP A 133 -2.55 30.51 1.54
CA ASP A 133 -2.64 30.30 2.99
C ASP A 133 -2.57 28.80 3.35
N ILE A 134 -1.50 28.37 4.04
CA ILE A 134 -1.35 26.99 4.52
C ILE A 134 -2.33 26.76 5.68
N LEU A 135 -3.42 26.02 5.40
CA LEU A 135 -4.41 25.65 6.41
C LEU A 135 -3.83 24.70 7.45
N VAL A 136 -3.08 23.70 6.99
CA VAL A 136 -2.50 22.67 7.85
C VAL A 136 -1.33 21.97 7.16
N LYS A 137 -0.38 21.49 7.97
CA LYS A 137 0.74 20.65 7.55
C LYS A 137 0.69 19.32 8.28
N GLY A 138 1.05 18.24 7.60
CA GLY A 138 1.11 16.89 8.13
C GLY A 138 2.32 16.12 7.58
N ILE A 139 2.25 14.81 7.69
CA ILE A 139 3.25 13.87 7.16
C ILE A 139 2.95 13.62 5.68
N PRO A 140 3.91 13.86 4.75
CA PRO A 140 3.77 13.46 3.35
C PRO A 140 3.66 11.92 3.25
N ALA A 141 2.68 11.43 2.49
CA ALA A 141 2.28 10.03 2.53
C ALA A 141 2.21 9.39 1.14
N SER A 142 1.74 10.14 0.14
CA SER A 142 1.78 9.80 -1.28
C SER A 142 2.10 11.07 -2.06
N PRO A 143 3.14 11.09 -2.91
CA PRO A 143 3.64 12.32 -3.53
C PRO A 143 2.71 12.91 -4.59
N GLY A 144 3.04 14.12 -5.05
CA GLY A 144 2.31 14.87 -6.07
C GLY A 144 1.48 16.01 -5.48
N ARG A 145 0.93 16.86 -6.34
CA ARG A 145 0.14 18.05 -5.96
C ARG A 145 -1.16 18.11 -6.78
N ILE A 146 -2.27 18.43 -6.12
CA ILE A 146 -3.59 18.46 -6.76
C ILE A 146 -4.51 19.48 -6.08
N THR A 147 -5.47 20.02 -6.83
CA THR A 147 -6.47 20.98 -6.34
C THR A 147 -7.87 20.40 -6.54
N GLY A 148 -8.74 20.53 -5.54
CA GLY A 148 -10.08 19.96 -5.59
C GLY A 148 -10.98 20.39 -4.43
N LYS A 149 -12.27 20.01 -4.52
CA LYS A 149 -13.24 20.32 -3.46
C LYS A 149 -13.10 19.32 -2.31
N ALA A 150 -12.80 19.84 -1.13
CA ALA A 150 -12.72 19.08 0.11
C ALA A 150 -14.09 18.47 0.46
N MET A 151 -14.11 17.17 0.73
CA MET A 151 -15.29 16.45 1.20
C MET A 151 -15.01 15.86 2.57
N LEU A 152 -15.70 16.40 3.58
CA LEU A 152 -15.52 15.97 4.97
C LEU A 152 -16.28 14.67 5.22
N VAL A 153 -15.55 13.60 5.51
CA VAL A 153 -16.12 12.28 5.83
C VAL A 153 -16.10 12.07 7.34
N ARG A 154 -17.28 11.88 7.93
CA ARG A 154 -17.50 11.68 9.37
C ARG A 154 -18.23 10.37 9.68
N LYS A 155 -19.01 9.83 8.73
CA LYS A 155 -19.79 8.59 8.84
C LYS A 155 -19.63 7.73 7.58
N ASN A 156 -19.84 6.42 7.71
CA ASN A 156 -19.65 5.48 6.59
C ASN A 156 -20.58 5.74 5.40
N ALA A 157 -21.74 6.38 5.62
CA ALA A 157 -22.66 6.77 4.55
C ALA A 157 -22.09 7.88 3.64
N ASP A 158 -21.12 8.68 4.13
CA ASP A 158 -20.56 9.81 3.39
C ASP A 158 -19.70 9.34 2.21
N TYR A 159 -18.96 8.22 2.38
CA TYR A 159 -18.17 7.60 1.31
C TYR A 159 -19.02 7.19 0.09
N ARG A 160 -20.30 6.87 0.28
CA ARG A 160 -21.25 6.54 -0.81
C ARG A 160 -21.83 7.77 -1.51
N ARG A 161 -21.50 8.98 -1.04
CA ARG A 161 -22.01 10.27 -1.55
C ARG A 161 -20.87 11.22 -1.95
N LEU A 162 -19.69 10.67 -2.21
CA LEU A 162 -18.56 11.43 -2.72
C LEU A 162 -18.84 11.87 -4.17
N PRO A 163 -18.80 13.18 -4.49
CA PRO A 163 -18.82 13.65 -5.85
C PRO A 163 -17.47 13.35 -6.52
N ASP A 164 -17.51 13.16 -7.83
CA ASP A 164 -16.33 12.89 -8.63
C ASP A 164 -15.41 14.11 -8.67
N GLY A 165 -14.10 13.90 -8.61
CA GLY A 165 -13.10 14.99 -8.57
C GLY A 165 -12.89 15.61 -7.17
N CYS A 166 -13.27 14.92 -6.07
CA CYS A 166 -13.14 15.48 -4.72
C CYS A 166 -11.87 15.02 -3.96
N ILE A 167 -11.50 15.79 -2.93
CA ILE A 167 -10.43 15.46 -1.99
C ILE A 167 -11.06 15.06 -0.67
N ILE A 168 -10.80 13.85 -0.17
CA ILE A 168 -11.35 13.41 1.12
C ILE A 168 -10.58 14.07 2.27
N VAL A 169 -11.33 14.59 3.25
CA VAL A 169 -10.80 15.03 4.54
C VAL A 169 -11.50 14.23 5.64
N ALA A 170 -10.75 13.43 6.40
CA ALA A 170 -11.30 12.53 7.41
C ALA A 170 -10.44 12.49 8.68
N ARG A 171 -11.03 12.19 9.84
CA ARG A 171 -10.23 12.06 11.08
C ARG A 171 -9.22 10.89 10.97
N MET A 172 -9.65 9.81 10.33
CA MET A 172 -8.87 8.62 9.98
C MET A 172 -9.59 7.94 8.81
N THR A 173 -8.86 7.39 7.83
CA THR A 173 -9.49 6.54 6.81
C THR A 173 -10.00 5.24 7.41
N ARG A 174 -11.00 4.64 6.78
CA ARG A 174 -11.51 3.30 7.07
C ARG A 174 -11.61 2.49 5.76
N PRO A 175 -11.65 1.14 5.79
CA PRO A 175 -11.71 0.32 4.57
C PRO A 175 -12.87 0.65 3.62
N GLU A 176 -13.98 1.18 4.12
CA GLU A 176 -15.16 1.56 3.33
C GLU A 176 -14.90 2.68 2.31
N ILE A 177 -13.76 3.38 2.41
CA ILE A 177 -13.28 4.33 1.39
C ILE A 177 -13.13 3.67 0.01
N ILE A 178 -12.85 2.35 -0.03
CA ILE A 178 -12.61 1.57 -1.25
C ILE A 178 -13.75 1.72 -2.26
N ALA A 179 -14.99 1.87 -1.80
CA ALA A 179 -16.17 2.05 -2.66
C ALA A 179 -16.23 3.41 -3.39
N GLY A 180 -15.36 4.36 -3.05
CA GLY A 180 -15.29 5.70 -3.67
C GLY A 180 -13.92 6.07 -4.25
N LEU A 181 -12.90 5.22 -4.19
CA LEU A 181 -11.52 5.58 -4.56
C LEU A 181 -11.34 6.01 -6.02
N ASP A 182 -12.14 5.46 -6.94
CA ASP A 182 -12.04 5.79 -8.37
C ASP A 182 -12.61 7.20 -8.69
N ARG A 183 -13.13 7.90 -7.68
CA ARG A 183 -13.79 9.22 -7.78
C ARG A 183 -13.00 10.36 -7.14
N ILE A 184 -11.91 10.06 -6.42
CA ILE A 184 -11.19 11.03 -5.60
C ILE A 184 -9.84 11.42 -6.18
N LEU A 185 -9.43 12.65 -5.90
CA LEU A 185 -8.17 13.24 -6.36
C LEU A 185 -7.08 13.24 -5.28
N GLY A 186 -7.43 13.05 -4.01
CA GLY A 186 -6.46 13.06 -2.90
C GLY A 186 -7.09 12.76 -1.54
N ILE A 187 -6.25 12.51 -0.54
CA ILE A 187 -6.67 12.14 0.82
C ILE A 187 -5.91 12.96 1.87
N VAL A 188 -6.64 13.56 2.82
CA VAL A 188 -6.11 14.25 4.00
C VAL A 188 -6.63 13.58 5.27
N THR A 189 -5.76 13.17 6.21
CA THR A 189 -6.20 12.63 7.51
C THR A 189 -5.53 13.23 8.74
N ASP A 190 -6.33 13.44 9.80
CA ASP A 190 -5.83 13.95 11.09
C ASP A 190 -5.00 12.95 11.88
N ILE A 191 -5.33 11.67 11.74
CA ILE A 191 -4.64 10.54 12.36
C ILE A 191 -4.08 9.65 11.25
N GLY A 192 -2.80 9.29 11.38
CA GLY A 192 -2.08 8.46 10.43
C GLY A 192 -0.58 8.77 10.43
N GLY A 193 0.21 7.83 9.93
CA GLY A 193 1.61 8.03 9.55
C GLY A 193 1.79 7.55 8.10
N SER A 194 2.98 7.73 7.52
CA SER A 194 3.27 7.41 6.10
C SER A 194 3.09 5.93 5.70
N LEU A 195 2.77 5.03 6.63
CA LEU A 195 2.45 3.62 6.40
C LEU A 195 1.01 3.24 6.79
N CYS A 196 0.13 4.20 7.09
CA CYS A 196 -1.28 3.89 7.40
C CYS A 196 -2.10 3.58 6.13
N HIS A 197 -3.31 3.05 6.32
CA HIS A 197 -4.25 2.71 5.25
C HIS A 197 -4.48 3.86 4.23
N ALA A 198 -4.56 5.12 4.68
CA ALA A 198 -4.66 6.28 3.78
C ALA A 198 -3.45 6.39 2.84
N ALA A 199 -2.24 6.24 3.39
CA ALA A 199 -0.98 6.38 2.67
C ALA A 199 -0.77 5.25 1.65
N ILE A 200 -1.10 4.02 2.03
CA ILE A 200 -1.03 2.83 1.16
C ILE A 200 -1.96 3.01 -0.04
N VAL A 201 -3.26 3.21 0.24
CA VAL A 201 -4.31 3.33 -0.77
C VAL A 201 -4.10 4.55 -1.69
N ALA A 202 -3.58 5.66 -1.16
CA ALA A 202 -3.25 6.82 -1.99
C ALA A 202 -2.12 6.54 -2.98
N ARG A 203 -1.06 5.82 -2.56
CA ARG A 203 0.04 5.42 -3.44
C ARG A 203 -0.41 4.41 -4.50
N GLU A 204 -1.26 3.46 -4.14
CA GLU A 204 -1.88 2.50 -5.08
C GLU A 204 -2.72 3.19 -6.16
N LYS A 205 -3.34 4.33 -5.83
CA LYS A 205 -4.15 5.14 -6.75
C LYS A 205 -3.35 6.25 -7.45
N GLY A 206 -2.08 6.45 -7.11
CA GLY A 206 -1.26 7.54 -7.65
C GLY A 206 -1.74 8.95 -7.25
N ILE A 207 -2.53 9.07 -6.18
CA ILE A 207 -3.11 10.34 -5.73
C ILE A 207 -2.31 10.96 -4.57
N PRO A 208 -2.21 12.30 -4.47
CA PRO A 208 -1.56 12.96 -3.34
C PRO A 208 -2.22 12.65 -1.99
N CYS A 209 -1.40 12.46 -0.96
CA CYS A 209 -1.89 12.23 0.40
C CYS A 209 -1.01 12.84 1.49
N VAL A 210 -1.68 13.44 2.48
CA VAL A 210 -1.10 14.03 3.68
C VAL A 210 -1.83 13.45 4.90
N VAL A 211 -1.09 12.93 5.88
CA VAL A 211 -1.65 12.24 7.05
C VAL A 211 -1.10 12.80 8.36
N GLY A 212 -1.77 12.56 9.48
CA GLY A 212 -1.34 13.09 10.78
C GLY A 212 -1.49 14.60 10.90
N THR A 213 -2.43 15.24 10.17
CA THR A 213 -2.66 16.69 10.16
C THR A 213 -3.21 17.25 11.48
N LYS A 214 -3.66 16.40 12.40
CA LYS A 214 -4.25 16.70 13.72
C LYS A 214 -5.56 17.51 13.74
N LYS A 215 -5.73 18.51 12.86
CA LYS A 215 -6.81 19.52 12.88
C LYS A 215 -7.43 19.88 11.50
N ALA A 216 -7.17 19.12 10.45
CA ALA A 216 -7.76 19.31 9.11
C ALA A 216 -9.29 19.18 9.10
N THR A 217 -9.89 18.24 9.84
CA THR A 217 -11.37 18.13 9.92
C THR A 217 -12.06 19.23 10.72
N GLU A 218 -11.29 20.09 11.38
CA GLU A 218 -11.74 21.28 12.10
C GLU A 218 -11.59 22.55 11.23
N LEU A 219 -10.45 22.70 10.55
CA LEU A 219 -10.12 23.88 9.75
C LEU A 219 -10.73 23.85 8.33
N ILE A 220 -10.77 22.68 7.69
CA ILE A 220 -11.29 22.53 6.33
C ILE A 220 -12.80 22.33 6.38
N ARG A 221 -13.56 23.09 5.58
CA ARG A 221 -15.02 22.98 5.50
C ARG A 221 -15.45 22.14 4.30
N ASN A 222 -16.62 21.52 4.39
CA ASN A 222 -17.17 20.72 3.30
C ASN A 222 -17.41 21.59 2.04
N LYS A 223 -17.04 21.07 0.86
CA LYS A 223 -16.98 21.77 -0.44
C LYS A 223 -15.96 22.93 -0.56
N MET A 224 -15.11 23.17 0.43
CA MET A 224 -14.01 24.16 0.34
C MET A 224 -13.02 23.78 -0.76
N LEU A 225 -12.54 24.73 -1.56
CA LEU A 225 -11.48 24.48 -2.54
C LEU A 225 -10.12 24.47 -1.82
N ILE A 226 -9.39 23.38 -1.95
CA ILE A 226 -8.06 23.21 -1.33
C ILE A 226 -7.06 22.65 -2.35
N ALA A 227 -5.79 23.01 -2.19
CA ALA A 227 -4.67 22.29 -2.77
C ALA A 227 -4.04 21.38 -1.73
N VAL A 228 -3.70 20.15 -2.14
CA VAL A 228 -2.96 19.17 -1.35
C VAL A 228 -1.65 18.89 -2.06
N ASP A 229 -0.55 19.07 -1.35
CA ASP A 229 0.80 18.68 -1.75
C ASP A 229 1.26 17.52 -0.84
N GLY A 230 1.18 16.31 -1.39
CA GLY A 230 1.58 15.08 -0.73
C GLY A 230 3.09 14.84 -0.71
N THR A 231 3.88 15.69 -1.37
CA THR A 231 5.34 15.69 -1.33
C THR A 231 5.86 16.55 -0.18
N THR A 232 5.35 17.78 0.00
CA THR A 232 5.75 18.68 1.10
C THR A 232 4.96 18.47 2.39
N GLY A 233 3.83 17.74 2.32
CA GLY A 233 2.94 17.51 3.45
C GLY A 233 1.97 18.66 3.73
N GLU A 234 1.77 19.58 2.78
CA GLU A 234 1.03 20.83 2.97
C GLU A 234 -0.37 20.80 2.35
N VAL A 235 -1.33 21.38 3.06
CA VAL A 235 -2.70 21.59 2.56
C VAL A 235 -3.03 23.06 2.66
N LYS A 236 -3.37 23.68 1.53
CA LYS A 236 -3.53 25.14 1.39
C LYS A 236 -4.93 25.50 0.89
N LYS A 237 -5.40 26.69 1.26
CA LYS A 237 -6.70 27.20 0.82
C LYS A 237 -6.56 27.93 -0.51
N ILE A 238 -7.26 27.47 -1.55
CA ILE A 238 -7.41 28.26 -2.77
C ILE A 238 -8.53 29.29 -2.55
N ARG A 239 -8.34 30.50 -3.06
CA ARG A 239 -9.31 31.62 -2.95
C ARG A 239 -10.34 31.60 -4.08
#